data_AF-A0A7U9XVU1-F1
#
_entry.id   AF-A0A7U9XVU1-F1
#
_cell.length_a   1.000
_cell.length_b   1.000
_cell.length_c   1.000
_cell.angle_alpha   90.00
_cell.angle_beta   90.00
_cell.angle_gamma   90.00
#
_symmetry.space_group_name_H-M   'P 1'
#
loop_
_entity.id
_entity.type
_entity.pdbx_description
1 polymer ?
#
loop_
_entity_poly.entity_id
_entity_poly.type
_entity_poly.pdbx_seq_one_letter_code
_entity_poly.pdbx_strand_id
1 'polypeptide(L)'
;MNENNEIIEFENLFKEEIKERNEPPKPRDKKNYAYAILTYLLVMFVLNALLLVAFSNIPGAIKEYSKDEIVLENLLMDVSGITLMDPDTYTLYEESYSGYLGILGTATDGTLNHLVIFNASNPYIDGLLVTWNYDHTVVTGYNETLFFSIYYNDDTQLNYWDTDETLEITRYQTDDQVLPNYFLTDDIQIIDYTASSLTPFYQSLYQILIYAILLVLLLRFLISDLKYDFKRFKLVKNQWLVIIVTGYLYVLLGNYLSGFISELLSNAFATPISESVNQMTIVRMLNSDGVIFIVLSAVIIGPIVEELVFRKSIFGLINNQKLALVVSAVVFGAIHLTAEASLASALINGVSYFTMGAIFGYIYLKNNKNIMAPIVVHILVNLISVVASIFLF
;
A
#
# COMPACT_ATOMS: atom_id res chain seq x y z
N MET A 1 -54.48 5.00 -15.98
CA MET A 1 -54.35 6.16 -15.07
C MET A 1 -53.66 5.68 -13.81
N ASN A 2 -52.54 6.30 -13.45
CA ASN A 2 -51.93 6.13 -12.12
C ASN A 2 -52.61 7.13 -11.14
N GLU A 3 -52.48 6.91 -9.84
CA GLU A 3 -53.19 7.60 -8.74
C GLU A 3 -53.03 9.14 -8.71
N ASN A 4 -52.20 9.72 -9.59
CA ASN A 4 -51.90 11.16 -9.68
C ASN A 4 -52.48 11.89 -10.91
N ASN A 5 -53.37 11.29 -11.72
CA ASN A 5 -53.99 11.96 -12.89
C ASN A 5 -53.02 12.60 -13.90
N GLU A 6 -51.78 12.13 -13.99
CA GLU A 6 -50.86 12.55 -15.06
C GLU A 6 -51.22 11.85 -16.38
N ILE A 7 -51.35 12.64 -17.45
CA ILE A 7 -51.54 12.13 -18.82
C ILE A 7 -50.21 11.50 -19.26
N ILE A 8 -50.13 10.17 -19.19
CA ILE A 8 -48.99 9.44 -19.77
C ILE A 8 -49.15 9.51 -21.29
N GLU A 9 -48.34 10.33 -21.96
CA GLU A 9 -48.27 10.33 -23.43
C GLU A 9 -47.86 8.94 -23.92
N PHE A 10 -48.52 8.46 -24.98
CA PHE A 10 -48.30 7.12 -25.56
C PHE A 10 -46.82 6.88 -25.90
N GLU A 11 -46.09 7.90 -26.34
CA GLU A 11 -44.63 7.83 -26.57
C GLU A 11 -43.81 7.51 -25.30
N ASN A 12 -44.27 7.96 -24.12
CA ASN A 12 -43.55 7.70 -22.86
C ASN A 12 -43.65 6.24 -22.42
N LEU A 13 -44.70 5.52 -22.81
CA LEU A 13 -44.82 4.07 -22.58
C LEU A 13 -43.75 3.27 -23.35
N PHE A 14 -43.34 3.76 -24.52
CA PHE A 14 -42.34 3.10 -25.36
C PHE A 14 -40.93 3.65 -25.16
N LYS A 15 -40.72 4.77 -24.46
CA LYS A 15 -39.36 5.32 -24.24
C LYS A 15 -38.46 4.37 -23.46
N GLU A 16 -39.01 3.63 -22.48
CA GLU A 16 -38.26 2.60 -21.75
C GLU A 16 -38.02 1.36 -22.62
N GLU A 17 -39.04 0.91 -23.37
CA GLU A 17 -38.94 -0.25 -24.28
C GLU A 17 -37.99 0.01 -25.46
N ILE A 18 -37.94 1.24 -25.98
CA ILE A 18 -37.01 1.71 -27.02
C ILE A 18 -35.60 1.87 -26.45
N LYS A 19 -35.45 2.29 -25.18
CA LYS A 19 -34.14 2.28 -24.49
C LYS A 19 -33.64 0.84 -24.32
N GLU A 20 -34.48 -0.10 -23.90
CA GLU A 20 -34.14 -1.52 -23.77
C GLU A 20 -33.78 -2.18 -25.11
N ARG A 21 -34.54 -1.90 -26.19
CA ARG A 21 -34.23 -2.41 -27.54
C ARG A 21 -32.91 -1.91 -28.12
N ASN A 22 -32.42 -0.76 -27.65
CA ASN A 22 -31.15 -0.18 -28.08
C ASN A 22 -29.97 -0.56 -27.16
N GLU A 23 -30.21 -1.29 -26.06
CA GLU A 23 -29.11 -1.84 -25.26
C GLU A 23 -28.50 -3.05 -25.99
N PRO A 24 -27.17 -3.09 -26.20
CA PRO A 24 -26.54 -4.26 -26.79
C PRO A 24 -26.80 -5.51 -25.92
N PRO A 25 -26.79 -6.73 -26.48
CA PRO A 25 -27.02 -7.93 -25.68
C PRO A 25 -25.91 -8.11 -24.64
N LYS A 26 -26.29 -8.23 -23.36
CA LYS A 26 -25.34 -8.40 -22.25
C LYS A 26 -24.61 -9.75 -22.38
N PRO A 27 -23.26 -9.77 -22.37
CA PRO A 27 -22.51 -11.01 -22.25
C PRO A 27 -22.90 -11.70 -20.93
N ARG A 28 -23.37 -12.96 -21.00
CA ARG A 28 -23.80 -13.74 -19.82
C ARG A 28 -23.02 -15.05 -19.71
N ASP A 29 -21.72 -15.02 -19.95
CA ASP A 29 -20.89 -16.21 -19.79
C ASP A 29 -20.21 -16.23 -18.42
N LYS A 30 -20.88 -16.84 -17.43
CA LYS A 30 -20.31 -17.03 -16.09
C LYS A 30 -18.98 -17.81 -16.11
N LYS A 31 -18.73 -18.64 -17.13
CA LYS A 31 -17.46 -19.37 -17.24
C LYS A 31 -16.30 -18.41 -17.50
N ASN A 32 -16.51 -17.37 -18.30
CA ASN A 32 -15.48 -16.37 -18.56
C ASN A 32 -15.07 -15.60 -17.31
N TYR A 33 -16.01 -15.29 -16.41
CA TYR A 33 -15.68 -14.67 -15.12
C TYR A 33 -14.88 -15.61 -14.21
N ALA A 34 -15.21 -16.90 -14.20
CA ALA A 34 -14.42 -17.89 -13.46
C ALA A 34 -13.01 -18.05 -14.06
N TYR A 35 -12.90 -18.11 -15.39
CA TYR A 35 -11.59 -18.18 -16.07
C TYR A 35 -10.76 -16.93 -15.86
N ALA A 36 -11.36 -15.74 -15.79
CA ALA A 36 -10.65 -14.51 -15.48
C ALA A 36 -10.04 -14.55 -14.06
N ILE A 37 -10.80 -14.98 -13.06
CA ILE A 37 -10.29 -15.12 -11.68
C ILE A 37 -9.20 -16.20 -11.60
N LEU A 38 -9.41 -17.36 -12.23
CA LEU A 38 -8.39 -18.42 -12.28
C LEU A 38 -7.11 -17.96 -12.99
N THR A 39 -7.24 -17.19 -14.08
CA THR A 39 -6.12 -16.59 -14.79
C THR A 39 -5.36 -15.63 -13.89
N TYR A 40 -6.07 -14.76 -13.15
CA TYR A 40 -5.45 -13.87 -12.18
C TYR A 40 -4.63 -14.65 -11.15
N LEU A 41 -5.20 -15.68 -10.52
CA LEU A 41 -4.50 -16.50 -9.55
C LEU A 41 -3.28 -17.21 -10.15
N LEU A 42 -3.43 -17.84 -11.31
CA LEU A 42 -2.32 -18.54 -11.98
C LEU A 42 -1.19 -17.58 -12.35
N VAL A 43 -1.52 -16.39 -12.85
CA VAL A 43 -0.50 -15.40 -13.21
C VAL A 43 0.19 -14.85 -11.96
N MET A 44 -0.57 -14.42 -10.95
CA MET A 44 -0.02 -13.80 -9.74
C MET A 44 0.75 -14.78 -8.84
N PHE A 45 0.45 -16.08 -8.85
CA PHE A 45 1.17 -17.06 -8.03
C PHE A 45 2.21 -17.86 -8.82
N VAL A 46 1.90 -18.30 -10.04
CA VAL A 46 2.78 -19.19 -10.81
C VAL A 46 3.68 -18.41 -11.74
N LEU A 47 3.11 -17.58 -12.64
CA LEU A 47 3.92 -16.83 -13.60
C LEU A 47 4.78 -15.77 -12.91
N ASN A 48 4.26 -15.13 -11.87
CA ASN A 48 4.98 -14.20 -11.01
C ASN A 48 6.28 -14.83 -10.48
N ALA A 49 6.20 -16.00 -9.84
CA ALA A 49 7.38 -16.72 -9.35
C ALA A 49 8.38 -17.07 -10.46
N LEU A 50 7.91 -17.50 -11.63
CA LEU A 50 8.77 -17.82 -12.77
C LEU A 50 9.47 -16.59 -13.34
N LEU A 51 8.76 -15.47 -13.48
CA LEU A 51 9.33 -14.21 -13.95
C LEU A 51 10.32 -13.65 -12.92
N LEU A 52 10.05 -13.77 -11.62
CA LEU A 52 10.97 -13.32 -10.59
C LEU A 52 12.30 -14.06 -10.71
N VAL A 53 12.27 -15.39 -10.83
CA VAL A 53 13.48 -16.19 -11.07
C VAL A 53 14.19 -15.77 -12.36
N ALA A 54 13.45 -15.54 -13.45
CA ALA A 54 14.04 -15.10 -14.71
C ALA A 54 14.75 -13.73 -14.58
N PHE A 55 14.12 -12.79 -13.88
CA PHE A 55 14.67 -11.46 -13.62
C PHE A 55 15.91 -11.50 -12.73
N SER A 56 15.91 -12.36 -11.69
CA SER A 56 17.07 -12.54 -10.82
C SER A 56 18.32 -13.06 -11.55
N ASN A 57 18.18 -13.63 -12.75
CA ASN A 57 19.29 -14.07 -13.58
C ASN A 57 19.82 -12.99 -14.53
N ILE A 58 19.22 -11.79 -14.58
CA ILE A 58 19.68 -10.70 -15.44
C ILE A 58 20.89 -10.01 -14.78
N PRO A 59 22.02 -9.83 -15.49
CA PRO A 59 23.17 -9.11 -14.95
C PRO A 59 22.79 -7.68 -14.52
N GLY A 60 23.14 -7.33 -13.27
CA GLY A 60 22.82 -6.02 -12.69
C GLY A 60 21.37 -5.87 -12.21
N ALA A 61 20.55 -6.93 -12.23
CA ALA A 61 19.18 -6.87 -11.73
C ALA A 61 19.04 -7.06 -10.23
N ILE A 62 20.04 -7.65 -9.58
CA ILE A 62 20.05 -7.89 -8.15
C ILE A 62 20.85 -6.81 -7.44
N LYS A 63 20.25 -6.21 -6.41
CA LYS A 63 20.93 -5.45 -5.37
C LYS A 63 21.23 -6.40 -4.21
N GLU A 64 22.48 -6.44 -3.79
CA GLU A 64 22.90 -7.09 -2.55
C GLU A 64 22.83 -6.07 -1.42
N TYR A 65 22.23 -6.48 -0.30
CA TYR A 65 22.10 -5.69 0.92
C TYR A 65 23.15 -6.18 1.90
N SER A 66 23.98 -5.24 2.37
CA SER A 66 24.94 -5.49 3.45
C SER A 66 24.19 -5.78 4.76
N LYS A 67 24.90 -6.28 5.78
CA LYS A 67 24.33 -6.47 7.11
C LYS A 67 23.80 -5.15 7.69
N ASP A 68 24.57 -4.07 7.52
CA ASP A 68 24.18 -2.71 7.92
C ASP A 68 22.89 -2.27 7.22
N GLU A 69 22.77 -2.51 5.92
CA GLU A 69 21.57 -2.11 5.18
C GLU A 69 20.35 -2.95 5.57
N ILE A 70 20.54 -4.21 5.94
CA ILE A 70 19.45 -5.07 6.46
C ILE A 70 18.97 -4.58 7.83
N VAL A 71 19.87 -4.09 8.68
CA VAL A 71 19.46 -3.41 9.92
C VAL A 71 18.53 -2.23 9.60
N LEU A 72 18.85 -1.42 8.58
CA LEU A 72 17.97 -0.33 8.14
C LEU A 72 16.64 -0.82 7.55
N GLU A 73 16.65 -1.88 6.72
CA GLU A 73 15.41 -2.48 6.19
C GLU A 73 14.51 -3.06 7.29
N ASN A 74 15.09 -3.71 8.31
CA ASN A 74 14.32 -4.20 9.46
C ASN A 74 13.75 -3.03 10.26
N LEU A 75 14.54 -1.99 10.48
CA LEU A 75 14.11 -0.78 11.18
C LEU A 75 12.96 -0.06 10.48
N LEU A 76 12.96 -0.04 9.14
CA LEU A 76 11.84 0.52 8.37
C LEU A 76 10.52 -0.22 8.60
N MET A 77 10.60 -1.54 8.78
CA MET A 77 9.45 -2.42 8.96
C MET A 77 8.97 -2.50 10.41
N ASP A 78 9.81 -2.02 11.34
CA ASP A 78 9.59 -2.11 12.76
C ASP A 78 9.56 -0.70 13.40
N VAL A 79 8.34 -0.24 13.69
CA VAL A 79 8.14 1.07 14.32
C VAL A 79 8.77 1.16 15.72
N SER A 80 8.98 0.01 16.38
CA SER A 80 9.60 -0.07 17.70
C SER A 80 11.13 -0.10 17.68
N GLY A 81 11.71 -0.18 16.49
CA GLY A 81 13.14 -0.42 16.34
C GLY A 81 14.01 0.79 16.68
N ILE A 82 15.22 0.50 17.15
CA ILE A 82 16.33 1.44 17.29
C ILE A 82 17.65 0.74 16.96
N THR A 83 18.59 1.50 16.41
CA THR A 83 19.94 1.01 16.14
C THR A 83 21.00 2.09 16.33
N LEU A 84 22.24 1.64 16.48
CA LEU A 84 23.44 2.46 16.45
C LEU A 84 24.18 2.16 15.15
N MET A 85 24.60 3.19 14.42
CA MET A 85 25.34 3.02 13.17
C MET A 85 26.45 4.04 13.04
N ASP A 86 27.58 3.64 12.46
CA ASP A 86 28.65 4.57 12.12
C ASP A 86 28.17 5.66 11.13
N PRO A 87 28.47 6.94 11.36
CA PRO A 87 28.06 8.03 10.48
C PRO A 87 28.52 7.89 9.03
N ASP A 88 29.74 7.41 8.80
CA ASP A 88 30.28 7.23 7.45
C ASP A 88 29.56 6.07 6.75
N THR A 89 29.22 5.01 7.49
CA THR A 89 28.38 3.91 6.99
C THR A 89 26.98 4.40 6.61
N TYR A 90 26.30 5.16 7.47
CA TYR A 90 24.94 5.63 7.18
C TYR A 90 24.88 6.62 6.00
N THR A 91 25.93 7.41 5.80
CA THR A 91 26.03 8.35 4.66
C THR A 91 25.88 7.64 3.31
N LEU A 92 26.21 6.35 3.23
CA LEU A 92 26.02 5.52 2.02
C LEU A 92 24.53 5.24 1.73
N TYR A 93 23.68 5.30 2.75
CA TYR A 93 22.27 4.88 2.68
C TYR A 93 21.29 6.06 2.87
N GLU A 94 21.73 7.19 3.42
CA GLU A 94 20.89 8.33 3.80
C GLU A 94 19.83 8.70 2.75
N GLU A 95 20.22 8.83 1.48
CA GLU A 95 19.29 9.17 0.39
C GLU A 95 18.17 8.13 0.20
N SER A 96 18.46 6.85 0.42
CA SER A 96 17.50 5.75 0.22
C SER A 96 16.50 5.59 1.37
N TYR A 97 16.85 6.05 2.57
CA TYR A 97 16.05 5.86 3.80
C TYR A 97 15.51 7.16 4.40
N SER A 98 15.89 8.32 3.85
CA SER A 98 15.40 9.63 4.25
C SER A 98 13.87 9.68 4.24
N GLY A 99 13.28 10.28 5.28
CA GLY A 99 11.83 10.42 5.47
C GLY A 99 11.16 9.21 6.11
N TYR A 100 11.77 8.03 6.08
CA TYR A 100 11.26 6.83 6.75
C TYR A 100 12.03 6.49 8.02
N LEU A 101 13.33 6.79 8.06
CA LEU A 101 14.16 6.68 9.25
C LEU A 101 14.52 8.06 9.79
N GLY A 102 14.48 8.19 11.12
CA GLY A 102 14.88 9.39 11.84
C GLY A 102 16.25 9.21 12.49
N ILE A 103 16.99 10.31 12.63
CA ILE A 103 18.23 10.37 13.42
C ILE A 103 17.93 11.20 14.66
N LEU A 104 18.10 10.61 15.84
CA LEU A 104 17.90 11.30 17.12
C LEU A 104 19.10 12.18 17.47
N GLY A 105 20.31 11.73 17.11
CA GLY A 105 21.56 12.42 17.37
C GLY A 105 22.74 11.47 17.28
N THR A 106 23.89 11.94 17.78
CA THR A 106 25.10 11.13 17.91
C THR A 106 25.28 10.69 19.36
N ALA A 107 25.44 9.38 19.58
CA ALA A 107 25.95 8.83 20.83
C ALA A 107 27.47 8.66 20.70
N THR A 108 28.25 9.19 21.64
CA THR A 108 29.71 8.97 21.64
C THR A 108 30.07 7.83 22.57
N ASP A 109 30.98 6.97 22.13
CA ASP A 109 31.58 5.97 23.00
C ASP A 109 32.84 6.44 23.75
N GLY A 110 33.20 7.71 23.59
CA GLY A 110 34.46 8.30 24.05
C GLY A 110 35.57 8.30 23.00
N THR A 111 35.41 7.55 21.91
CA THR A 111 36.37 7.41 20.80
C THR A 111 35.75 7.61 19.42
N LEU A 112 34.55 7.07 19.20
CA LEU A 112 33.77 7.15 17.97
C LEU A 112 32.37 7.69 18.26
N ASN A 113 31.76 8.28 17.23
CA ASN A 113 30.38 8.73 17.27
C ASN A 113 29.54 7.72 16.51
N HIS A 114 28.39 7.36 17.06
CA HIS A 114 27.40 6.49 16.45
C HIS A 114 26.10 7.28 16.27
N LEU A 115 25.50 7.23 15.09
CA LEU A 115 24.16 7.75 14.86
C LEU A 115 23.15 6.85 15.57
N VAL A 116 22.24 7.48 16.30
CA VAL A 116 21.07 6.82 16.87
C VAL A 116 19.94 6.91 15.85
N ILE A 117 19.59 5.79 15.23
CA ILE A 117 18.62 5.72 14.13
C ILE A 117 17.39 4.97 14.61
N PHE A 118 16.21 5.47 14.25
CA PHE A 118 14.91 4.91 14.63
C PHE A 118 13.91 5.00 13.47
N ASN A 119 12.78 4.31 13.57
CA ASN A 119 11.70 4.43 12.59
C ASN A 119 10.95 5.77 12.76
N ALA A 120 10.87 6.59 11.71
CA ALA A 120 10.27 7.92 11.80
C ALA A 120 8.77 7.92 12.16
N SER A 121 8.08 6.78 12.05
CA SER A 121 6.69 6.61 12.47
C SER A 121 6.53 6.29 13.97
N ASN A 122 7.62 6.22 14.75
CA ASN A 122 7.55 5.95 16.18
C ASN A 122 6.91 7.14 16.93
N PRO A 123 5.74 6.94 17.59
CA PRO A 123 5.00 8.05 18.16
C PRO A 123 5.53 8.52 19.53
N TYR A 124 6.49 7.80 20.12
CA TYR A 124 6.97 8.05 21.48
C TYR A 124 8.34 8.74 21.52
N ILE A 125 9.11 8.73 20.43
CA ILE A 125 10.48 9.28 20.38
C ILE A 125 10.53 10.73 20.87
N ASP A 126 9.63 11.59 20.36
CA ASP A 126 9.61 13.02 20.67
C ASP A 126 9.26 13.33 22.13
N GLY A 127 8.46 12.47 22.77
CA GLY A 127 8.04 12.64 24.16
C GLY A 127 9.03 12.02 25.15
N LEU A 128 9.72 10.96 24.73
CA LEU A 128 10.58 10.16 25.59
C LEU A 128 12.04 10.63 25.50
N LEU A 129 12.59 10.63 24.28
CA LEU A 129 14.01 10.84 24.08
C LEU A 129 14.35 12.26 23.66
N VAL A 130 13.45 13.04 23.06
CA VAL A 130 13.77 14.40 22.60
C VAL A 130 13.64 15.43 23.73
N THR A 131 14.64 16.30 23.88
CA THR A 131 14.59 17.42 24.84
C THR A 131 14.18 18.71 24.16
N TRP A 132 13.20 19.41 24.73
CA TRP A 132 12.67 20.65 24.18
C TRP A 132 13.14 21.88 24.97
N ASN A 133 13.20 23.04 24.31
CA ASN A 133 13.31 24.32 24.99
C ASN A 133 12.13 24.54 25.95
N TYR A 134 12.27 25.45 26.91
CA TYR A 134 11.26 25.72 27.95
C TYR A 134 9.85 26.02 27.39
N ASP A 135 9.77 26.59 26.19
CA ASP A 135 8.52 26.94 25.50
C ASP A 135 7.98 25.83 24.57
N HIS A 136 8.63 24.67 24.49
CA HIS A 136 8.26 23.52 23.66
C HIS A 136 8.21 23.83 22.16
N THR A 137 9.00 24.80 21.68
CA THR A 137 8.99 25.19 20.26
C THR A 137 10.19 24.67 19.46
N VAL A 138 11.31 24.36 20.12
CA VAL A 138 12.56 23.96 19.47
C VAL A 138 13.23 22.84 20.27
N VAL A 139 13.77 21.84 19.55
CA VAL A 139 14.57 20.75 20.11
C VAL A 139 15.96 21.26 20.51
N THR A 140 16.40 20.91 21.72
CA THR A 140 17.72 21.25 22.26
C THR A 140 18.70 20.08 22.27
N GLY A 141 18.23 18.86 22.05
CA GLY A 141 19.02 17.64 22.08
C GLY A 141 18.14 16.41 22.35
N TYR A 142 18.76 15.36 22.88
CA TYR A 142 18.07 14.17 23.35
C TYR A 142 18.50 13.83 24.79
N ASN A 143 17.65 13.12 25.51
CA ASN A 143 17.89 12.68 26.87
C ASN A 143 18.87 11.49 26.86
N GLU A 144 20.17 11.81 26.90
CA GLU A 144 21.24 10.81 26.89
C GLU A 144 21.05 9.75 27.97
N THR A 145 20.68 10.15 29.20
CA THR A 145 20.47 9.20 30.31
C THR A 145 19.41 8.16 29.98
N LEU A 146 18.29 8.59 29.41
CA LEU A 146 17.19 7.69 29.06
C LEU A 146 17.53 6.85 27.82
N PHE A 147 18.25 7.43 26.87
CA PHE A 147 18.79 6.69 25.74
C PHE A 147 19.73 5.56 26.21
N PHE A 148 20.68 5.85 27.10
CA PHE A 148 21.58 4.83 27.64
C PHE A 148 20.82 3.75 28.41
N SER A 149 19.72 4.08 29.09
CA SER A 149 18.90 3.06 29.77
C SER A 149 18.25 2.05 28.82
N ILE A 150 18.11 2.36 27.53
CA ILE A 150 17.68 1.37 26.55
C ILE A 150 18.68 0.21 26.49
N TYR A 151 19.97 0.47 26.69
CA TYR A 151 21.04 -0.51 26.57
C TYR A 151 21.61 -0.99 27.91
N TYR A 152 20.96 -0.69 29.04
CA TYR A 152 21.36 -1.29 30.31
C TYR A 152 21.05 -2.79 30.30
N ASN A 153 21.92 -3.59 30.93
CA ASN A 153 21.73 -5.03 31.07
C ASN A 153 21.43 -5.38 32.54
N ASP A 154 20.42 -4.70 33.10
CA ASP A 154 19.92 -4.86 34.47
C ASP A 154 18.44 -4.45 34.58
N ASP A 155 17.87 -4.53 35.79
CA ASP A 155 16.45 -4.23 36.07
C ASP A 155 16.03 -2.77 35.77
N THR A 156 16.98 -1.88 35.45
CA THR A 156 16.72 -0.49 35.07
C THR A 156 16.72 -0.27 33.56
N GLN A 157 16.85 -1.34 32.77
CA GLN A 157 16.71 -1.30 31.32
C GLN A 157 15.33 -0.76 30.93
N LEU A 158 15.32 0.23 30.05
CA LEU A 158 14.12 0.73 29.41
C LEU A 158 13.75 -0.23 28.27
N ASN A 159 12.67 -0.97 28.47
CA ASN A 159 12.21 -2.00 27.53
C ASN A 159 10.98 -1.62 26.72
N TYR A 160 10.31 -0.52 27.06
CA TYR A 160 9.09 -0.08 26.39
C TYR A 160 9.16 1.40 26.05
N TRP A 161 8.62 1.75 24.89
CA TRP A 161 8.48 3.14 24.45
C TRP A 161 7.39 3.90 25.21
N ASP A 162 6.46 3.16 25.84
CA ASP A 162 5.28 3.68 26.52
C ASP A 162 5.16 3.19 27.96
N THR A 163 4.36 3.89 28.77
CA THR A 163 4.16 3.54 30.19
C THR A 163 3.24 2.35 30.41
N ASP A 164 2.44 2.00 29.41
CA ASP A 164 1.48 0.89 29.47
C ASP A 164 2.11 -0.45 29.04
N GLU A 165 3.42 -0.45 28.77
CA GLU A 165 4.23 -1.62 28.37
C GLU A 165 3.68 -2.33 27.13
N THR A 166 3.25 -1.55 26.13
CA THR A 166 2.61 -2.09 24.94
C THR A 166 3.49 -2.11 23.69
N LEU A 167 4.46 -1.21 23.60
CA LEU A 167 5.41 -1.15 22.49
C LEU A 167 6.83 -1.42 22.98
N GLU A 168 7.20 -2.69 22.97
CA GLU A 168 8.54 -3.15 23.37
C GLU A 168 9.62 -2.61 22.43
N ILE A 169 10.76 -2.16 22.97
CA ILE A 169 11.86 -1.58 22.21
C ILE A 169 12.66 -2.69 21.55
N THR A 170 12.73 -2.69 20.22
CA THR A 170 13.57 -3.65 19.49
C THR A 170 14.92 -3.02 19.14
N ARG A 171 16.02 -3.68 19.50
CA ARG A 171 17.38 -3.19 19.26
C ARG A 171 18.04 -4.00 18.16
N TYR A 172 18.55 -3.34 17.13
CA TYR A 172 19.22 -4.01 16.02
C TYR A 172 20.72 -3.67 15.99
N GLN A 173 21.56 -4.68 15.79
CA GLN A 173 23.01 -4.54 15.58
C GLN A 173 23.49 -5.63 14.62
N THR A 174 24.67 -5.44 14.02
CA THR A 174 25.31 -6.50 13.24
C THR A 174 26.25 -7.32 14.12
N ASP A 175 26.51 -8.57 13.74
CA ASP A 175 27.44 -9.47 14.44
C ASP A 175 28.91 -9.02 14.40
N ASP A 176 29.26 -8.19 13.41
CA ASP A 176 30.60 -7.62 13.22
C ASP A 176 30.73 -6.18 13.75
N GLN A 177 29.65 -5.60 14.28
CA GLN A 177 29.70 -4.29 14.92
C GLN A 177 30.51 -4.36 16.22
N VAL A 178 31.47 -3.43 16.38
CA VAL A 178 32.26 -3.31 17.61
C VAL A 178 31.74 -2.13 18.40
N LEU A 179 30.92 -2.41 19.42
CA LEU A 179 30.41 -1.42 20.36
C LEU A 179 30.94 -1.65 21.78
N PRO A 180 31.07 -0.59 22.60
CA PRO A 180 31.31 -0.72 24.03
C PRO A 180 30.32 -1.63 24.74
N ASN A 181 30.76 -2.28 25.81
CA ASN A 181 29.95 -3.21 26.61
C ASN A 181 28.61 -2.63 27.11
N TYR A 182 28.52 -1.30 27.31
CA TYR A 182 27.29 -0.65 27.78
C TYR A 182 26.25 -0.41 26.67
N PHE A 183 26.55 -0.79 25.42
CA PHE A 183 25.60 -0.88 24.32
C PHE A 183 25.22 -2.34 23.99
N LEU A 184 25.65 -3.30 24.81
CA LEU A 184 25.38 -4.73 24.62
C LEU A 184 24.36 -5.21 25.66
N THR A 185 23.22 -5.70 25.17
CA THR A 185 22.15 -6.32 25.97
C THR A 185 21.81 -7.69 25.41
N ASP A 186 21.23 -8.56 26.23
CA ASP A 186 20.98 -9.96 25.88
C ASP A 186 19.84 -10.13 24.84
N ASP A 187 19.04 -9.09 24.61
CA ASP A 187 17.83 -9.08 23.78
C ASP A 187 18.01 -8.39 22.41
N ILE A 188 19.26 -8.05 22.04
CA ILE A 188 19.56 -7.44 20.74
C ILE A 188 19.28 -8.43 19.60
N GLN A 189 18.58 -7.94 18.58
CA GLN A 189 18.41 -8.63 17.30
C GLN A 189 19.70 -8.49 16.48
N ILE A 190 20.57 -9.49 16.60
CA ILE A 190 21.84 -9.56 15.87
C ILE A 190 21.61 -10.01 14.42
N ILE A 191 22.04 -9.19 13.46
CA ILE A 191 21.99 -9.47 12.03
C ILE A 191 23.35 -10.01 11.57
N ASP A 192 23.36 -11.29 11.17
CA ASP A 192 24.55 -12.02 10.72
C ASP A 192 24.50 -12.45 9.24
N TYR A 193 23.43 -12.06 8.52
CA TYR A 193 23.16 -12.47 7.15
C TYR A 193 23.14 -11.29 6.18
N THR A 194 23.37 -11.57 4.90
CA THR A 194 23.11 -10.65 3.78
C THR A 194 21.86 -11.08 3.03
N ALA A 195 21.25 -10.15 2.29
CA ALA A 195 20.03 -10.38 1.54
C ALA A 195 20.17 -9.80 0.14
N SER A 196 19.34 -10.26 -0.78
CA SER A 196 19.37 -9.80 -2.17
C SER A 196 17.95 -9.60 -2.68
N SER A 197 17.71 -8.54 -3.41
CA SER A 197 16.42 -8.29 -4.04
C SER A 197 16.59 -7.67 -5.44
N LEU A 198 15.53 -7.63 -6.24
CA LEU A 198 15.58 -6.90 -7.50
C LEU A 198 15.79 -5.41 -7.23
N THR A 199 16.62 -4.74 -8.03
CA THR A 199 16.72 -3.28 -7.94
C THR A 199 15.37 -2.62 -8.27
N PRO A 200 15.06 -1.42 -7.75
CA PRO A 200 13.78 -0.75 -8.01
C PRO A 200 13.44 -0.58 -9.50
N PHE A 201 14.45 -0.39 -10.36
CA PHE A 201 14.28 -0.36 -11.81
C PHE A 201 13.74 -1.69 -12.34
N TYR A 202 14.37 -2.81 -11.97
CA TYR A 202 13.96 -4.14 -12.42
C TYR A 202 12.66 -4.59 -11.78
N GLN A 203 12.35 -4.16 -10.55
CA GLN A 203 11.03 -4.33 -9.94
C GLN A 203 9.95 -3.62 -10.78
N SER A 204 10.21 -2.38 -11.20
CA SER A 204 9.27 -1.62 -12.04
C SER A 204 9.03 -2.29 -13.40
N LEU A 205 10.11 -2.76 -14.04
CA LEU A 205 10.03 -3.49 -15.31
C LEU A 205 9.30 -4.83 -15.16
N TYR A 206 9.61 -5.58 -14.12
CA TYR A 206 8.94 -6.82 -13.76
C TYR A 206 7.43 -6.60 -13.55
N GLN A 207 7.06 -5.57 -12.78
CA GLN A 207 5.69 -5.20 -12.46
C GLN A 207 4.87 -4.86 -13.71
N ILE A 208 5.39 -4.04 -14.61
CA ILE A 208 4.68 -3.72 -15.85
C ILE A 208 4.53 -4.94 -16.75
N LEU A 209 5.53 -5.83 -16.81
CA LEU A 209 5.44 -7.04 -17.64
C LEU A 209 4.39 -8.03 -17.11
N ILE A 210 4.38 -8.32 -15.80
CA ILE A 210 3.39 -9.24 -15.23
C ILE A 210 1.97 -8.69 -15.42
N TYR A 211 1.75 -7.40 -15.18
CA TYR A 211 0.44 -6.75 -15.38
C TYR A 211 0.04 -6.65 -16.85
N ALA A 212 0.97 -6.42 -17.77
CA ALA A 212 0.69 -6.42 -19.21
C ALA A 212 0.28 -7.81 -19.71
N ILE A 213 1.00 -8.86 -19.32
CA ILE A 213 0.64 -10.25 -19.64
C ILE A 213 -0.73 -10.59 -19.07
N LEU A 214 -0.95 -10.25 -17.79
CA LEU A 214 -2.22 -10.48 -17.12
C LEU A 214 -3.37 -9.78 -17.85
N LEU A 215 -3.21 -8.50 -18.22
CA LEU A 215 -4.23 -7.76 -18.96
C LEU A 215 -4.57 -8.45 -20.29
N VAL A 216 -3.58 -8.86 -21.07
CA VAL A 216 -3.81 -9.57 -22.34
C VAL A 216 -4.59 -10.85 -22.13
N LEU A 217 -4.24 -11.65 -21.12
CA LEU A 217 -4.93 -12.91 -20.81
C LEU A 217 -6.36 -12.67 -20.30
N LEU A 218 -6.59 -11.65 -19.47
CA LEU A 218 -7.93 -11.29 -19.00
C LEU A 218 -8.82 -10.79 -20.15
N LEU A 219 -8.27 -9.98 -21.06
CA LEU A 219 -9.01 -9.47 -22.22
C LEU A 219 -9.48 -10.59 -23.14
N ARG A 220 -8.79 -11.73 -23.23
CA ARG A 220 -9.27 -12.91 -23.96
C ARG A 220 -10.70 -13.31 -23.53
N PHE A 221 -10.99 -13.21 -22.24
CA PHE A 221 -12.28 -13.62 -21.67
C PHE A 221 -13.26 -12.45 -21.53
N LEU A 222 -12.77 -11.24 -21.26
CA LEU A 222 -13.59 -10.09 -20.84
C LEU A 222 -13.69 -8.98 -21.89
N ILE A 223 -13.08 -9.10 -23.09
CA ILE A 223 -13.14 -8.05 -24.11
C ILE A 223 -14.56 -7.71 -24.56
N SER A 224 -15.46 -8.70 -24.57
CA SER A 224 -16.87 -8.51 -24.94
C SER A 224 -17.60 -7.67 -23.90
N ASP A 225 -17.38 -7.94 -22.60
CA ASP A 225 -17.90 -7.13 -21.50
C ASP A 225 -17.34 -5.71 -21.53
N LEU A 226 -16.03 -5.57 -21.78
CA LEU A 226 -15.38 -4.26 -21.85
C LEU A 226 -15.95 -3.42 -23.01
N LYS A 227 -16.09 -4.01 -24.20
CA LYS A 227 -16.69 -3.35 -25.38
C LYS A 227 -18.15 -2.97 -25.12
N TYR A 228 -18.91 -3.85 -24.47
CA TYR A 228 -20.29 -3.61 -24.09
C TYR A 228 -20.41 -2.41 -23.14
N ASP A 229 -19.65 -2.41 -22.05
CA ASP A 229 -19.67 -1.35 -21.06
C ASP A 229 -19.16 -0.03 -21.63
N PHE A 230 -18.14 -0.05 -22.49
CA PHE A 230 -17.63 1.15 -23.13
C PHE A 230 -18.69 1.82 -24.01
N LYS A 231 -19.44 1.04 -24.79
CA LYS A 231 -20.56 1.56 -25.60
C LYS A 231 -21.62 2.21 -24.71
N ARG A 232 -22.02 1.57 -23.61
CA ARG A 232 -22.98 2.15 -22.66
C ARG A 232 -22.44 3.38 -21.94
N PHE A 233 -21.16 3.40 -21.60
CA PHE A 233 -20.53 4.52 -20.93
C PHE A 233 -20.49 5.77 -21.82
N LYS A 234 -20.28 5.60 -23.14
CA LYS A 234 -20.37 6.69 -24.12
C LYS A 234 -21.77 7.32 -24.21
N LEU A 235 -22.84 6.56 -23.96
CA LEU A 235 -24.21 7.09 -23.97
C LEU A 235 -24.46 8.06 -22.82
N VAL A 236 -23.72 7.95 -21.72
CA VAL A 236 -23.81 8.82 -20.55
C VAL A 236 -22.67 9.84 -20.47
N LYS A 237 -22.10 10.24 -21.61
CA LYS A 237 -20.97 11.21 -21.67
C LYS A 237 -21.20 12.50 -20.87
N ASN A 238 -22.44 12.99 -20.84
CA ASN A 238 -22.82 14.21 -20.12
C ASN A 238 -22.73 14.05 -18.58
N GLN A 239 -22.63 12.81 -18.09
CA GLN A 239 -22.51 12.48 -16.66
C GLN A 239 -21.07 12.15 -16.26
N TRP A 240 -20.12 12.05 -17.20
CA TRP A 240 -18.74 11.62 -16.89
C TRP A 240 -18.10 12.47 -15.80
N LEU A 241 -18.20 13.80 -15.90
CA LEU A 241 -17.66 14.70 -14.88
C LEU A 241 -18.29 14.44 -13.51
N VAL A 242 -19.61 14.24 -13.45
CA VAL A 242 -20.31 13.93 -12.19
C VAL A 242 -19.84 12.59 -11.61
N ILE A 243 -19.72 11.55 -12.44
CA ILE A 243 -19.23 10.23 -12.02
C ILE A 243 -17.82 10.33 -11.45
N ILE A 244 -16.93 11.04 -12.14
CA ILE A 244 -15.53 11.21 -11.74
C ILE A 244 -15.43 12.01 -10.44
N VAL A 245 -16.07 13.18 -10.37
CA VAL A 245 -16.02 14.06 -9.19
C VAL A 245 -16.65 13.38 -7.98
N THR A 246 -17.85 12.80 -8.12
CA THR A 246 -18.49 12.11 -7.00
C THR A 246 -17.75 10.84 -6.59
N GLY A 247 -17.18 10.11 -7.55
CA GLY A 247 -16.31 8.97 -7.29
C GLY A 247 -15.07 9.35 -6.48
N TYR A 248 -14.39 10.42 -6.89
CA TYR A 248 -13.24 10.95 -6.15
C TYR A 248 -13.63 11.44 -4.75
N LEU A 249 -14.77 12.13 -4.60
CA LEU A 249 -15.28 12.54 -3.28
C LEU A 249 -15.58 11.33 -2.38
N TYR A 250 -16.08 10.21 -2.92
CA TYR A 250 -16.24 8.99 -2.13
C TYR A 250 -14.90 8.44 -1.65
N VAL A 251 -13.88 8.45 -2.51
CA VAL A 251 -12.53 8.01 -2.12
C VAL A 251 -11.94 8.92 -1.05
N LEU A 252 -12.09 10.24 -1.18
CA LEU A 252 -11.65 11.19 -0.15
C LEU A 252 -12.31 10.91 1.21
N LEU A 253 -13.64 10.75 1.24
CA LEU A 253 -14.36 10.39 2.46
C LEU A 253 -13.91 9.01 3.00
N GLY A 254 -13.64 8.07 2.10
CA GLY A 254 -13.08 6.77 2.42
C GLY A 254 -11.72 6.83 3.08
N ASN A 255 -10.83 7.70 2.61
CA ASN A 255 -9.50 7.87 3.20
C ASN A 255 -9.60 8.44 4.62
N TYR A 256 -10.45 9.46 4.84
CA TYR A 256 -10.71 9.97 6.21
C TYR A 256 -11.26 8.89 7.14
N LEU A 257 -12.24 8.10 6.67
CA LEU A 257 -12.78 6.99 7.44
C LEU A 257 -11.73 5.91 7.71
N SER A 258 -10.88 5.62 6.73
CA SER A 258 -9.81 4.63 6.88
C SER A 258 -8.78 5.08 7.90
N GLY A 259 -8.38 6.35 7.89
CA GLY A 259 -7.49 6.92 8.91
C GLY A 259 -8.07 6.79 10.32
N PHE A 260 -9.34 7.17 10.49
CA PHE A 260 -10.03 7.01 11.78
C PHE A 260 -10.09 5.55 12.25
N ILE A 261 -10.42 4.61 11.35
CA ILE A 261 -10.45 3.18 11.69
C ILE A 261 -9.03 2.67 12.01
N SER A 262 -8.01 3.11 11.27
CA SER A 262 -6.61 2.74 11.51
C SER A 262 -6.17 3.19 12.90
N GLU A 263 -6.55 4.40 13.32
CA GLU A 263 -6.31 4.92 14.67
C GLU A 263 -7.02 4.08 15.75
N LEU A 264 -8.28 3.69 15.53
CA LEU A 264 -8.99 2.81 16.46
C LEU A 264 -8.32 1.43 16.57
N LEU A 265 -7.88 0.85 15.45
CA LEU A 265 -7.20 -0.44 15.44
C LEU A 265 -5.80 -0.34 16.06
N SER A 266 -5.08 0.75 15.78
CA SER A 266 -3.78 1.04 16.36
C SER A 266 -3.86 1.08 17.89
N ASN A 267 -4.85 1.81 18.43
CA ASN A 267 -5.11 1.85 19.86
C ASN A 267 -5.55 0.48 20.42
N ALA A 268 -6.38 -0.27 19.68
CA ALA A 268 -6.90 -1.55 20.15
C ALA A 268 -5.85 -2.67 20.17
N PHE A 269 -4.88 -2.64 19.25
CA PHE A 269 -3.78 -3.59 19.17
C PHE A 269 -2.48 -3.06 19.78
N ALA A 270 -2.49 -1.83 20.28
CA ALA A 270 -1.31 -1.10 20.77
C ALA A 270 -0.12 -1.22 19.80
N THR A 271 -0.40 -1.06 18.52
CA THR A 271 0.57 -1.15 17.43
C THR A 271 0.52 0.18 16.66
N PRO A 272 1.65 0.89 16.51
CA PRO A 272 1.69 2.15 15.77
C PRO A 272 1.25 2.01 14.31
N ILE A 273 0.70 3.09 13.76
CA ILE A 273 0.44 3.21 12.33
C ILE A 273 1.77 3.48 11.61
N SER A 274 2.00 2.78 10.50
CA SER A 274 3.13 3.03 9.61
C SER A 274 2.69 3.08 8.16
N GLU A 275 3.60 3.48 7.27
CA GLU A 275 3.38 3.32 5.84
C GLU A 275 3.23 1.84 5.47
N SER A 276 2.29 1.54 4.58
CA SER A 276 2.09 0.17 4.10
C SER A 276 3.25 -0.27 3.21
N VAL A 277 3.60 -1.54 3.26
CA VAL A 277 4.70 -2.12 2.47
C VAL A 277 4.48 -1.93 0.98
N ASN A 278 3.23 -2.05 0.53
CA ASN A 278 2.86 -1.81 -0.86
C ASN A 278 3.12 -0.35 -1.28
N GLN A 279 2.75 0.62 -0.44
CA GLN A 279 3.02 2.05 -0.71
C GLN A 279 4.52 2.34 -0.73
N MET A 280 5.29 1.85 0.25
CA MET A 280 6.74 2.00 0.27
C MET A 280 7.40 1.42 -0.99
N THR A 281 6.95 0.24 -1.43
CA THR A 281 7.46 -0.41 -2.64
C THR A 281 7.17 0.43 -3.89
N ILE A 282 5.96 1.00 -4.01
CA ILE A 282 5.61 1.91 -5.11
C ILE A 282 6.49 3.16 -5.10
N VAL A 283 6.68 3.80 -3.94
CA VAL A 283 7.51 5.01 -3.83
C VAL A 283 8.97 4.73 -4.19
N ARG A 284 9.56 3.63 -3.71
CA ARG A 284 10.92 3.20 -4.10
C ARG A 284 11.07 3.01 -5.61
N MET A 285 10.06 2.42 -6.26
CA MET A 285 10.04 2.28 -7.72
C MET A 285 9.89 3.62 -8.45
N LEU A 286 9.12 4.57 -7.90
CA LEU A 286 8.97 5.92 -8.44
C LEU A 286 10.27 6.73 -8.37
N ASN A 287 11.06 6.53 -7.31
CA ASN A 287 12.38 7.16 -7.12
C ASN A 287 13.52 6.42 -7.85
N SER A 288 13.20 5.74 -8.95
CA SER A 288 14.17 5.01 -9.76
C SER A 288 14.06 5.37 -11.23
N ASP A 289 15.05 4.98 -12.04
CA ASP A 289 14.99 5.09 -13.50
C ASP A 289 13.80 4.32 -14.12
N GLY A 290 13.14 3.47 -13.34
CA GLY A 290 11.95 2.69 -13.70
C GLY A 290 10.63 3.45 -13.58
N VAL A 291 10.63 4.74 -13.22
CA VAL A 291 9.44 5.56 -12.94
C VAL A 291 8.34 5.43 -14.01
N ILE A 292 8.70 5.42 -15.30
CA ILE A 292 7.71 5.31 -16.39
C ILE A 292 6.98 3.96 -16.37
N PHE A 293 7.68 2.88 -16.02
CA PHE A 293 7.11 1.54 -15.98
C PHE A 293 6.12 1.41 -14.82
N ILE A 294 6.50 1.89 -13.64
CA ILE A 294 5.61 1.84 -12.48
C ILE A 294 4.43 2.80 -12.63
N VAL A 295 4.61 4.00 -13.20
CA VAL A 295 3.49 4.91 -13.50
C VAL A 295 2.49 4.25 -14.43
N LEU A 296 2.93 3.70 -15.55
CA LEU A 296 2.03 3.01 -16.50
C LEU A 296 1.33 1.81 -15.85
N SER A 297 2.06 1.05 -15.03
CA SER A 297 1.50 -0.11 -14.35
C SER A 297 0.50 0.30 -13.26
N ALA A 298 0.91 1.09 -12.25
CA ALA A 298 0.10 1.42 -11.09
C ALA A 298 -1.05 2.41 -11.39
N VAL A 299 -0.89 3.30 -12.37
CA VAL A 299 -1.91 4.32 -12.68
C VAL A 299 -2.90 3.82 -13.73
N ILE A 300 -2.49 2.98 -14.68
CA ILE A 300 -3.33 2.61 -15.83
C ILE A 300 -3.64 1.12 -15.85
N ILE A 301 -2.63 0.26 -15.98
CA ILE A 301 -2.84 -1.17 -16.23
C ILE A 301 -3.43 -1.85 -14.99
N GLY A 302 -2.89 -1.54 -13.81
CA GLY A 302 -3.33 -2.03 -12.50
C GLY A 302 -4.81 -1.81 -12.27
N PRO A 303 -5.29 -0.55 -12.25
CA PRO A 303 -6.71 -0.24 -12.11
C PRO A 303 -7.60 -0.99 -13.12
N ILE A 304 -7.19 -1.10 -14.39
CA ILE A 304 -7.98 -1.86 -15.38
C ILE A 304 -8.07 -3.34 -15.00
N VAL A 305 -6.94 -3.98 -14.69
CA VAL A 305 -6.86 -5.39 -14.30
C VAL A 305 -7.69 -5.65 -13.04
N GLU A 306 -7.50 -4.82 -12.02
CA GLU A 306 -8.14 -4.96 -10.72
C GLU A 306 -9.66 -4.81 -10.82
N GLU A 307 -10.15 -3.80 -11.54
CA GLU A 307 -11.59 -3.64 -11.73
C GLU A 307 -12.20 -4.81 -12.54
N LEU A 308 -11.50 -5.30 -13.58
CA LEU A 308 -11.95 -6.46 -14.35
C LEU A 308 -12.05 -7.74 -13.50
N VAL A 309 -11.10 -7.97 -12.59
CA VAL A 309 -11.09 -9.14 -11.72
C VAL A 309 -12.06 -8.95 -10.56
N PHE A 310 -11.83 -7.94 -9.72
CA PHE A 310 -12.53 -7.80 -8.45
C PHE A 310 -13.95 -7.24 -8.60
N ARG A 311 -14.26 -6.49 -9.66
CA ARG A 311 -15.64 -6.05 -9.91
C ARG A 311 -16.31 -6.87 -10.98
N LYS A 312 -15.83 -6.81 -12.23
CA LYS A 312 -16.56 -7.43 -13.34
C LYS A 312 -16.73 -8.94 -13.12
N SER A 313 -15.67 -9.64 -12.73
CA SER A 313 -15.69 -11.09 -12.57
C SER A 313 -16.37 -11.55 -11.28
N ILE A 314 -16.02 -10.99 -10.12
CA ILE A 314 -16.65 -11.38 -8.83
C ILE A 314 -18.16 -11.10 -8.84
N PHE A 315 -18.61 -9.91 -9.26
CA PHE A 315 -20.04 -9.59 -9.35
C PHE A 315 -20.75 -10.37 -10.46
N GLY A 316 -20.02 -10.87 -11.45
CA GLY A 316 -20.53 -11.74 -12.49
C GLY A 316 -20.84 -13.16 -11.98
N LEU A 317 -20.09 -13.64 -10.99
CA LEU A 317 -20.28 -14.95 -10.37
C LEU A 317 -21.31 -14.93 -9.23
N ILE A 318 -21.30 -13.89 -8.41
CA ILE A 318 -22.14 -13.79 -7.21
C ILE A 318 -23.44 -13.04 -7.54
N ASN A 319 -24.58 -13.75 -7.43
CA ASN A 319 -25.89 -13.18 -7.74
C ASN A 319 -26.32 -12.10 -6.72
N ASN A 320 -26.05 -12.32 -5.44
CA ASN A 320 -26.38 -11.36 -4.37
C ASN A 320 -25.40 -10.19 -4.39
N GLN A 321 -25.90 -8.99 -4.68
CA GLN A 321 -25.06 -7.79 -4.87
C GLN A 321 -24.38 -7.31 -3.60
N LYS A 322 -25.04 -7.46 -2.44
CA LYS A 322 -24.45 -7.10 -1.15
C LYS A 322 -23.30 -8.05 -0.80
N LEU A 323 -23.53 -9.36 -1.00
CA LEU A 323 -22.48 -10.35 -0.81
C LEU A 323 -21.32 -10.16 -1.80
N ALA A 324 -21.63 -9.88 -3.07
CA ALA A 324 -20.61 -9.60 -4.09
C ALA A 324 -19.75 -8.40 -3.70
N LEU A 325 -20.36 -7.32 -3.20
CA LEU A 325 -19.66 -6.14 -2.71
C LEU A 325 -18.71 -6.47 -1.54
N VAL A 326 -19.20 -7.19 -0.53
CA VAL A 326 -18.38 -7.57 0.63
C VAL A 326 -17.21 -8.46 0.21
N VAL A 327 -17.47 -9.52 -0.54
CA VAL A 327 -16.40 -10.44 -1.02
C VAL A 327 -15.39 -9.69 -1.88
N SER A 328 -15.88 -8.86 -2.79
CA SER A 328 -15.05 -8.01 -3.66
C SER A 328 -14.15 -7.06 -2.87
N ALA A 329 -14.67 -6.41 -1.82
CA ALA A 329 -13.91 -5.50 -0.98
C ALA A 329 -12.87 -6.22 -0.12
N VAL A 330 -13.26 -7.34 0.50
CA VAL A 330 -12.36 -8.14 1.34
C VAL A 330 -11.22 -8.74 0.53
N VAL A 331 -11.50 -9.35 -0.62
CA VAL A 331 -10.45 -9.93 -1.48
C VAL A 331 -9.54 -8.84 -2.03
N PHE A 332 -10.08 -7.70 -2.43
CA PHE A 332 -9.28 -6.56 -2.89
C PHE A 332 -8.37 -6.02 -1.79
N GLY A 333 -8.85 -5.88 -0.56
CA GLY A 333 -8.00 -5.47 0.56
C GLY A 333 -6.91 -6.50 0.85
N ALA A 334 -7.30 -7.77 1.04
CA ALA A 334 -6.41 -8.83 1.50
C ALA A 334 -5.16 -9.05 0.62
N ILE A 335 -5.27 -8.94 -0.70
CA ILE A 335 -4.12 -9.14 -1.60
C ILE A 335 -3.03 -8.07 -1.44
N HIS A 336 -3.39 -6.86 -0.99
CA HIS A 336 -2.46 -5.75 -0.82
C HIS A 336 -1.68 -5.84 0.50
N LEU A 337 -2.05 -6.77 1.39
CA LEU A 337 -1.48 -6.90 2.74
C LEU A 337 -0.51 -8.08 2.87
N THR A 338 -0.18 -8.73 1.76
CA THR A 338 0.54 -10.01 1.77
C THR A 338 2.01 -9.88 2.19
N ALA A 339 2.56 -8.66 2.20
CA ALA A 339 3.95 -8.37 2.56
C ALA A 339 4.11 -7.68 3.92
N GLU A 340 3.02 -7.44 4.65
CA GLU A 340 3.04 -6.79 5.97
C GLU A 340 3.63 -7.73 7.04
N ALA A 341 4.35 -7.16 8.01
CA ALA A 341 5.12 -7.93 9.00
C ALA A 341 4.24 -8.77 9.94
N SER A 342 3.01 -8.32 10.20
CA SER A 342 2.05 -9.02 11.07
C SER A 342 0.61 -8.82 10.61
N LEU A 343 -0.31 -9.65 11.11
CA LEU A 343 -1.74 -9.44 10.85
C LEU A 343 -2.26 -8.12 11.46
N ALA A 344 -1.70 -7.68 12.60
CA ALA A 344 -2.07 -6.41 13.21
C ALA A 344 -1.66 -5.24 12.31
N SER A 345 -0.39 -5.19 11.90
CA SER A 345 0.14 -4.19 10.96
C SER A 345 -0.63 -4.22 9.64
N ALA A 346 -0.92 -5.42 9.11
CA ALA A 346 -1.74 -5.59 7.91
C ALA A 346 -3.13 -4.96 8.05
N LEU A 347 -3.81 -5.17 9.18
CA LEU A 347 -5.15 -4.63 9.39
C LEU A 347 -5.13 -3.12 9.63
N ILE A 348 -4.11 -2.60 10.32
CA ILE A 348 -3.96 -1.17 10.65
C ILE A 348 -3.55 -0.38 9.40
N ASN A 349 -2.45 -0.75 8.76
CA ASN A 349 -1.90 -0.04 7.60
C ASN A 349 -2.74 -0.29 6.33
N GLY A 350 -3.50 -1.39 6.34
CA GLY A 350 -4.27 -1.88 5.20
C GLY A 350 -5.73 -1.48 5.11
N VAL A 351 -6.27 -0.75 6.10
CA VAL A 351 -7.70 -0.38 6.13
C VAL A 351 -8.12 0.33 4.84
N SER A 352 -7.25 1.20 4.33
CA SER A 352 -7.47 1.96 3.11
C SER A 352 -7.79 1.06 1.91
N TYR A 353 -7.12 -0.09 1.78
CA TYR A 353 -7.37 -1.03 0.68
C TYR A 353 -8.75 -1.69 0.79
N PHE A 354 -9.19 -2.11 1.98
CA PHE A 354 -10.55 -2.63 2.16
C PHE A 354 -11.62 -1.57 1.84
N THR A 355 -11.39 -0.34 2.31
CA THR A 355 -12.30 0.79 2.07
C THR A 355 -12.37 1.15 0.59
N MET A 356 -11.23 1.23 -0.11
CA MET A 356 -11.18 1.43 -1.56
C MET A 356 -11.88 0.29 -2.32
N GLY A 357 -11.68 -0.96 -1.87
CA GLY A 357 -12.38 -2.13 -2.35
C GLY A 357 -13.90 -1.96 -2.31
N ALA A 358 -14.42 -1.48 -1.18
CA ALA A 358 -15.85 -1.21 -1.00
C ALA A 358 -16.32 -0.01 -1.83
N ILE A 359 -15.54 1.08 -1.91
CA ILE A 359 -15.91 2.30 -2.64
C ILE A 359 -15.98 2.04 -4.14
N PHE A 360 -14.97 1.42 -4.74
CA PHE A 360 -15.02 1.09 -6.16
C PHE A 360 -16.14 0.08 -6.47
N GLY A 361 -16.42 -0.86 -5.55
CA GLY A 361 -17.57 -1.74 -5.66
C GLY A 361 -18.91 -1.00 -5.59
N TYR A 362 -19.02 0.01 -4.73
CA TYR A 362 -20.19 0.89 -4.66
C TYR A 362 -20.34 1.74 -5.93
N ILE A 363 -19.26 2.34 -6.44
CA ILE A 363 -19.24 3.10 -7.69
C ILE A 363 -19.69 2.20 -8.85
N TYR A 364 -19.21 0.95 -8.91
CA TYR A 364 -19.64 -0.02 -9.90
C TYR A 364 -21.15 -0.29 -9.84
N LEU A 365 -21.70 -0.54 -8.64
CA LEU A 365 -23.13 -0.76 -8.45
C LEU A 365 -23.97 0.48 -8.81
N LYS A 366 -23.55 1.66 -8.35
CA LYS A 366 -24.24 2.93 -8.58
C LYS A 366 -24.30 3.30 -10.06
N ASN A 367 -23.30 2.90 -10.84
CA ASN A 367 -23.22 3.15 -12.28
C ASN A 367 -23.73 1.96 -13.11
N ASN A 368 -24.79 1.28 -12.65
CA ASN A 368 -25.46 0.20 -13.36
C ASN A 368 -24.52 -0.94 -13.81
N LYS A 369 -23.52 -1.25 -12.97
CA LYS A 369 -22.49 -2.26 -13.23
C LYS A 369 -21.69 -2.02 -14.52
N ASN A 370 -21.52 -0.76 -14.89
CA ASN A 370 -20.62 -0.37 -15.96
C ASN A 370 -19.19 -0.28 -15.41
N ILE A 371 -18.27 -1.09 -15.94
CA ILE A 371 -16.90 -1.17 -15.43
C ILE A 371 -16.06 0.07 -15.72
N MET A 372 -16.45 0.87 -16.72
CA MET A 372 -15.72 2.10 -17.06
C MET A 372 -15.75 3.13 -15.93
N ALA A 373 -16.86 3.19 -15.19
CA ALA A 373 -17.01 4.17 -14.11
C ALA A 373 -15.97 3.98 -13.00
N PRO A 374 -15.85 2.80 -12.33
CA PRO A 374 -14.80 2.61 -11.34
C PRO A 374 -13.39 2.63 -11.95
N ILE A 375 -13.17 2.13 -13.19
CA ILE A 375 -11.85 2.22 -13.85
C ILE A 375 -11.36 3.66 -13.94
N VAL A 376 -12.18 4.57 -14.47
CA VAL A 376 -11.74 5.96 -14.68
C VAL A 376 -11.52 6.68 -13.34
N VAL A 377 -12.35 6.40 -12.33
CA VAL A 377 -12.15 6.97 -10.98
C VAL A 377 -10.86 6.41 -10.35
N HIS A 378 -10.61 5.12 -10.47
CA HIS A 378 -9.43 4.46 -9.90
C HIS A 378 -8.15 4.96 -10.57
N ILE A 379 -8.12 5.07 -11.91
CA ILE A 379 -7.01 5.70 -12.64
C ILE A 379 -6.75 7.12 -12.15
N LEU A 380 -7.80 7.94 -11.97
CA LEU A 380 -7.65 9.30 -11.46
C LEU A 380 -7.06 9.33 -10.05
N VAL A 381 -7.56 8.47 -9.14
CA VAL A 381 -7.09 8.40 -7.75
C VAL A 381 -5.62 8.00 -7.71
N ASN A 382 -5.22 6.97 -8.46
CA ASN A 382 -3.83 6.53 -8.49
C ASN A 382 -2.93 7.57 -9.16
N LEU A 383 -3.41 8.26 -10.20
CA LEU A 383 -2.67 9.37 -10.81
C LEU A 383 -2.40 10.48 -9.81
N ILE A 384 -3.42 10.90 -9.05
CA ILE A 384 -3.28 11.93 -8.01
C ILE A 384 -2.29 11.46 -6.93
N SER A 385 -2.42 10.21 -6.47
CA SER A 385 -1.53 9.62 -5.46
C SER A 385 -0.07 9.61 -5.93
N VAL A 386 0.20 9.11 -7.14
CA VAL A 386 1.55 9.04 -7.71
C VAL A 386 2.14 10.44 -7.95
N VAL A 387 1.34 11.39 -8.45
CA VAL A 387 1.79 12.78 -8.60
C VAL A 387 2.13 13.38 -7.24
N ALA A 388 1.30 13.16 -6.22
CA ALA A 388 1.60 13.59 -4.87
C ALA A 388 2.89 12.96 -4.35
N SER A 389 3.11 11.66 -4.57
CA SER A 389 4.33 10.96 -4.16
C SER A 389 5.60 11.47 -4.83
N ILE A 390 5.55 11.98 -6.05
CA ILE A 390 6.74 12.51 -6.78
C ILE A 390 7.09 13.95 -6.36
N PHE A 391 6.11 14.73 -5.89
CA PHE A 391 6.29 16.16 -5.60
C PHE A 391 6.30 16.50 -4.12
N LEU A 392 5.78 15.64 -3.25
CA LEU A 392 5.71 15.85 -1.79
C LEU A 392 6.73 15.01 -1.00
N PHE A 393 7.35 14.04 -1.67
CA PHE A 393 8.46 13.23 -1.22
C PHE A 393 9.52 13.27 -2.33
#